data_AF-A0A7C4UJ71-F1
#
_entry.id   AF-A0A7C4UJ71-F1
#
_cell.length_a   1.000
_cell.length_b   1.000
_cell.length_c   1.000
_cell.angle_alpha   90.00
_cell.angle_beta   90.00
_cell.angle_gamma   90.00
#
_symmetry.space_group_name_H-M   'P 1'
#
loop_
_entity.id
_entity.type
_entity.pdbx_description
1 polymer ?
#
loop_
_entity_poly.entity_id
_entity_poly.type
_entity_poly.pdbx_seq_one_letter_code
_entity_poly.pdbx_strand_id
1 'polypeptide(L)'
;MARLHTITQFLNRRSFLGDAAAGLGGIALLSLLARDGLLAADSPWSPAIRPESPLAPRLPHFAPKANRVLVIFCSGAVSHLDSFDWKPELAKRSGQPMPGADKLVTFQGENGNLAGPLWKFRPRGQSGKMVSDLLPNLAQL
;
A
#
# COMPACT_ATOMS: atom_id res chain seq x y z
N MET A 1 0.87 10.32 58.21
CA MET A 1 2.18 9.70 58.48
C MET A 1 3.05 9.45 57.23
N ALA A 2 2.58 9.63 55.99
CA ALA A 2 3.40 9.40 54.78
C ALA A 2 4.32 10.56 54.36
N ARG A 3 4.17 11.76 54.95
CA ARG A 3 4.93 12.97 54.56
C ARG A 3 6.31 13.13 55.21
N LEU A 4 6.63 12.35 56.25
CA LEU A 4 7.93 12.40 56.93
C LEU A 4 8.97 11.47 56.30
N HIS A 5 8.55 10.46 55.52
CA HIS A 5 9.46 9.47 54.95
C HIS A 5 10.31 10.03 53.79
N THR A 6 9.74 10.94 52.99
CA THR A 6 10.42 11.54 51.82
C THR A 6 11.54 12.50 52.21
N ILE A 7 11.41 13.20 53.35
CA ILE A 7 12.42 14.17 53.80
C ILE A 7 13.64 13.45 54.39
N THR A 8 13.45 12.33 55.08
CA THR A 8 14.53 11.57 55.72
C THR A 8 15.46 10.88 54.72
N GLN A 9 15.00 10.61 53.50
CA GLN A 9 15.83 10.00 52.44
C GLN A 9 16.97 10.91 51.98
N PHE A 10 16.78 12.23 51.96
CA PHE A 10 17.84 13.19 51.62
C PHE A 10 18.83 13.46 52.76
N LEU A 11 18.52 13.02 53.99
CA LEU A 11 19.41 13.17 55.16
C LEU A 11 20.46 12.05 55.27
N ASN A 12 20.33 10.99 54.48
CA ASN A 12 21.33 9.92 54.43
C ASN A 12 22.39 10.21 53.36
N ARG A 13 23.65 10.35 53.78
CA ARG A 13 24.82 10.57 52.90
C ARG A 13 24.86 9.60 51.71
N ARG A 14 24.51 8.32 51.91
CA ARG A 14 24.54 7.31 50.85
C ARG A 14 23.52 7.62 49.76
N SER A 15 22.29 7.95 50.16
CA SER A 15 21.22 8.29 49.22
C SER A 15 21.54 9.59 48.49
N PHE A 16 21.95 10.64 49.22
CA PHE A 16 22.34 11.91 48.62
C PHE A 16 23.45 11.77 47.57
N LEU A 17 24.53 11.05 47.90
CA LEU A 17 25.64 10.83 46.96
C LEU A 17 25.22 9.94 45.77
N GLY A 18 24.35 8.94 46.00
CA GLY A 18 23.80 8.10 44.94
C GLY A 18 22.96 8.91 43.95
N ASP A 19 22.05 9.72 44.46
CA ASP A 19 21.15 10.56 43.65
C ASP A 19 21.92 11.65 42.90
N ALA A 20 22.89 12.30 43.57
CA ALA A 20 23.73 13.32 42.94
C ALA A 20 24.62 12.75 41.84
N ALA A 21 25.23 11.57 42.05
CA ALA A 21 26.03 10.89 41.05
C ALA A 21 25.18 10.47 39.83
N ALA A 22 23.98 9.95 40.06
CA ALA A 22 23.05 9.59 38.99
C ALA A 22 22.59 10.82 38.18
N GLY A 23 22.27 11.93 38.85
CA GLY A 23 21.87 13.18 38.20
C GLY A 23 22.99 13.78 37.35
N LEU A 24 24.19 13.92 37.90
CA LEU A 24 25.36 14.43 37.18
C LEU A 24 25.78 13.49 36.03
N GLY A 25 25.72 12.18 36.25
CA GLY A 25 25.97 11.18 35.21
C GLY A 25 24.96 11.27 34.07
N GLY A 26 23.68 11.48 34.38
CA GLY A 26 22.63 11.72 33.39
C GLY A 26 22.89 12.97 32.55
N ILE A 27 23.27 14.09 33.18
CA ILE A 27 23.63 15.33 32.47
C ILE A 27 24.85 15.12 31.57
N ALA A 28 25.89 14.45 32.07
CA ALA A 28 27.10 14.15 31.29
C ALA A 28 26.78 13.27 30.06
N LEU A 29 25.96 12.23 30.24
CA LEU A 29 25.51 11.38 29.16
C LEU A 29 24.69 12.14 28.12
N LEU A 30 23.73 12.97 28.55
CA LEU A 30 22.95 13.81 27.63
C LEU A 30 23.83 14.77 26.85
N SER A 31 24.86 15.35 27.48
CA SER A 31 25.84 16.22 26.82
C SER A 31 26.66 15.48 25.75
N LEU A 32 27.11 14.25 26.05
CA LEU A 32 27.80 13.40 25.07
C LEU A 32 26.89 13.01 23.89
N LEU A 33 25.67 12.56 24.18
CA LEU A 33 24.68 12.23 23.15
C LEU A 33 24.32 13.45 22.30
N ALA A 34 24.27 14.65 22.88
CA ALA A 34 24.01 15.89 22.15
C ALA A 34 25.15 16.18 21.19
N ARG A 35 26.39 16.07 21.67
CA ARG A 35 27.61 16.29 20.88
C ARG A 35 27.70 15.33 19.70
N ASP A 36 27.29 14.08 19.91
CA ASP A 36 27.34 13.03 18.89
C ASP A 36 26.11 13.05 17.96
N GLY A 37 25.17 13.98 18.15
CA GLY A 37 23.96 14.09 17.33
C GLY A 37 22.98 12.93 17.54
N LEU A 38 23.07 12.22 18.66
CA LEU A 38 22.25 11.05 19.00
C LEU A 38 21.01 11.42 19.83
N LEU A 39 20.91 12.66 20.31
CA LEU A 39 19.67 13.16 20.91
C LEU A 39 18.61 13.35 19.83
N ALA A 40 17.54 12.55 19.91
CA ALA A 40 16.44 12.57 18.96
C ALA A 40 16.93 12.59 17.50
N ALA A 41 17.91 11.74 17.19
CA ALA A 41 18.41 11.58 15.84
C ALA A 41 17.21 11.43 14.90
N ASP A 42 17.12 12.32 13.91
CA ASP A 42 16.20 12.18 12.79
C ASP A 42 16.46 10.78 12.23
N SER A 43 15.56 9.85 12.56
CA SER A 43 15.64 8.52 11.98
C SER A 43 15.67 8.73 10.48
N PRO A 44 16.62 8.12 9.73
CA PRO A 44 16.61 8.21 8.27
C PRO A 44 15.29 7.72 7.65
N TRP A 45 14.45 7.07 8.46
CA TRP A 45 13.14 6.53 8.11
C TRP A 45 11.96 7.37 8.63
N SER A 46 12.21 8.42 9.43
CA SER A 46 11.16 9.33 9.89
C SER A 46 10.96 10.43 8.85
N PRO A 47 9.77 10.56 8.25
CA PRO A 47 9.52 11.61 7.29
C PRO A 47 9.62 12.98 7.97
N ALA A 48 10.39 13.91 7.39
CA ALA A 48 10.40 15.30 7.83
C ALA A 48 8.98 15.88 7.69
N ILE A 49 8.27 16.03 8.81
CA ILE A 49 6.93 16.62 8.84
C ILE A 49 7.10 18.13 8.71
N ARG A 50 6.57 18.69 7.63
CA ARG A 50 6.51 20.14 7.37
C ARG A 50 5.06 20.61 7.49
N PRO A 51 4.61 21.07 8.67
CA PRO A 51 3.23 21.52 8.88
C PRO A 51 2.81 22.64 7.92
N GLU A 52 3.77 23.47 7.50
CA GLU A 52 3.60 24.55 6.53
C GLU A 52 3.32 24.07 5.10
N SER A 53 3.62 22.80 4.79
CA SER A 53 3.41 22.22 3.46
C SER A 53 3.08 20.72 3.54
N PRO A 54 1.86 20.36 4.01
CA PRO A 54 1.51 18.98 4.33
C PRO A 54 1.47 18.03 3.11
N LEU A 55 1.29 18.61 1.91
CA LEU A 55 1.20 17.91 0.63
C LEU A 55 2.50 17.97 -0.20
N ALA A 56 3.57 18.55 0.34
CA ALA A 56 4.84 18.58 -0.37
C ALA A 56 5.38 17.15 -0.64
N PRO A 57 6.02 16.90 -1.78
CA PRO A 57 6.67 15.63 -2.06
C PRO A 57 7.68 15.28 -0.96
N ARG A 58 7.63 14.04 -0.47
CA ARG A 58 8.59 13.50 0.50
C ARG A 58 9.64 12.68 -0.22
N LEU A 59 10.85 12.63 0.32
CA LEU A 59 11.87 11.72 -0.18
C LEU A 59 11.41 10.26 0.03
N PRO A 60 11.37 9.44 -1.03
CA PRO A 60 11.07 8.02 -0.90
C PRO A 60 12.23 7.26 -0.27
N HIS A 61 11.96 6.09 0.31
CA HIS A 61 13.01 5.21 0.85
C HIS A 61 13.95 4.66 -0.24
N PHE A 62 13.51 4.62 -1.50
CA PHE A 62 14.29 4.13 -2.63
C PHE A 62 14.25 5.12 -3.79
N ALA A 63 15.33 5.14 -4.57
CA ALA A 63 15.36 5.90 -5.82
C ALA A 63 14.21 5.45 -6.74
N PRO A 64 13.37 6.38 -7.23
CA PRO A 64 12.25 6.03 -8.09
C PRO A 64 12.76 5.43 -9.41
N LYS A 65 12.22 4.28 -9.79
CA LYS A 65 12.53 3.64 -11.10
C LYS A 65 11.73 4.24 -12.26
N ALA A 66 10.62 4.91 -11.95
CA ALA A 66 9.73 5.53 -12.93
C ALA A 66 9.73 7.04 -12.76
N ASN A 67 9.91 7.77 -13.86
CA ASN A 67 9.92 9.24 -13.87
C ASN A 67 8.51 9.84 -13.98
N ARG A 68 7.54 9.06 -14.48
CA ARG A 68 6.16 9.50 -14.75
C ARG A 68 5.19 8.38 -14.42
N VAL A 69 4.05 8.74 -13.83
CA VAL A 69 2.95 7.83 -13.52
C VAL A 69 1.71 8.31 -14.29
N LEU A 70 1.12 7.41 -15.08
CA LEU A 70 -0.17 7.65 -15.73
C LEU A 70 -1.24 6.87 -14.97
N VAL A 71 -2.22 7.58 -14.42
CA VAL A 71 -3.40 6.96 -13.79
C VAL A 71 -4.53 6.96 -14.80
N ILE A 72 -4.97 5.79 -15.22
CA ILE A 72 -6.12 5.63 -16.10
C ILE A 72 -7.31 5.21 -15.24
N PHE A 73 -8.29 6.11 -15.11
CA PHE A 73 -9.54 5.82 -14.40
C PHE A 73 -10.61 5.39 -15.40
N CYS A 74 -10.92 4.10 -15.42
CA CYS A 74 -12.02 3.55 -16.21
C CYS A 74 -13.29 3.52 -15.35
N SER A 75 -14.19 4.47 -15.57
CA SER A 75 -15.51 4.48 -14.91
C SER A 75 -16.25 3.18 -15.25
N GLY A 76 -16.57 2.38 -14.23
CA GLY A 76 -17.20 1.05 -14.41
C GLY A 76 -16.24 -0.13 -14.58
N ALA A 77 -14.92 0.10 -14.40
CA ALA A 77 -13.84 -0.87 -14.58
C ALA A 77 -13.57 -1.28 -16.03
N VAL A 78 -12.42 -1.91 -16.25
CA VAL A 78 -12.10 -2.56 -17.52
C VAL A 78 -12.85 -3.89 -17.57
N SER A 79 -13.58 -4.14 -18.65
CA SER A 79 -14.28 -5.41 -18.84
C SER A 79 -13.29 -6.58 -18.83
N HIS A 80 -13.37 -7.39 -17.79
CA HIS A 80 -12.55 -8.59 -17.63
C HIS A 80 -12.88 -9.68 -18.67
N LEU A 81 -14.15 -9.79 -19.07
CA LEU A 81 -14.63 -10.71 -20.11
C LEU A 81 -13.98 -10.39 -21.45
N ASP A 82 -13.82 -9.10 -21.73
CA ASP A 82 -13.26 -8.63 -23.00
C ASP A 82 -11.74 -8.59 -23.00
N SER A 83 -11.09 -8.62 -21.83
CA SER A 83 -9.65 -8.39 -21.71
C SER A 83 -8.86 -9.65 -21.39
N PHE A 84 -9.25 -10.40 -20.34
CA PHE A 84 -8.38 -11.40 -19.69
C PHE A 84 -9.04 -12.76 -19.45
N ASP A 85 -10.34 -12.89 -19.71
CA ASP A 85 -11.14 -14.07 -19.40
C ASP A 85 -11.57 -14.80 -20.68
N TRP A 86 -10.66 -15.60 -21.24
CA TRP A 86 -10.97 -16.42 -22.40
C TRP A 86 -11.91 -17.57 -22.03
N LYS A 87 -13.09 -17.56 -22.64
CA LYS A 87 -14.11 -18.61 -22.49
C LYS A 87 -14.33 -19.35 -23.82
N PRO A 88 -13.65 -20.50 -24.04
CA PRO A 88 -13.76 -21.24 -25.30
C PRO A 88 -15.20 -21.67 -25.62
N GLU A 89 -15.98 -22.07 -24.60
CA GLU A 89 -17.37 -22.47 -24.79
C GLU A 89 -18.27 -21.31 -25.21
N LEU A 90 -17.99 -20.10 -24.72
CA LEU A 90 -18.72 -18.90 -25.11
C LEU A 90 -18.45 -18.54 -26.57
N ALA A 91 -17.21 -18.73 -27.04
CA ALA A 91 -16.87 -18.58 -28.45
C ALA A 91 -17.58 -19.62 -29.34
N LYS A 92 -17.63 -20.88 -28.93
CA LYS A 92 -18.30 -21.96 -29.68
C LYS A 92 -19.82 -21.77 -29.80
N ARG A 93 -20.44 -21.23 -28.75
CA ARG A 93 -21.90 -21.07 -28.66
C ARG A 93 -22.37 -19.65 -28.97
N SER A 94 -21.49 -18.82 -29.52
CA SER A 94 -21.82 -17.44 -29.90
C SER A 94 -23.03 -17.42 -30.84
N GLY A 95 -24.04 -16.63 -30.51
CA GLY A 95 -25.29 -16.53 -31.25
C GLY A 95 -26.32 -17.61 -30.95
N GLN A 96 -26.04 -18.57 -30.05
CA GLN A 96 -27.01 -19.58 -29.61
C GLN A 96 -27.70 -19.15 -28.31
N PRO A 97 -28.95 -19.59 -28.05
CA PRO A 97 -29.59 -19.37 -26.76
C PRO A 97 -28.79 -20.02 -25.63
N MET A 98 -28.82 -19.42 -24.45
CA MET A 98 -28.14 -19.96 -23.28
C MET A 98 -28.80 -21.29 -22.85
N PRO A 99 -28.05 -22.40 -22.73
CA PRO A 99 -28.60 -23.67 -22.29
C PRO A 99 -29.21 -23.56 -20.88
N GLY A 100 -30.47 -24.01 -20.72
CA GLY A 100 -31.18 -23.98 -19.45
C GLY A 100 -31.70 -22.60 -19.03
N ALA A 101 -31.75 -21.62 -19.95
CA ALA A 101 -32.24 -20.28 -19.67
C ALA A 101 -33.78 -20.13 -19.73
N ASP A 102 -34.53 -21.19 -20.03
CA ASP A 102 -35.98 -21.17 -20.28
C ASP A 102 -36.84 -20.61 -19.12
N LYS A 103 -36.25 -20.44 -17.92
CA LYS A 103 -36.89 -19.86 -16.73
C LYS A 103 -36.08 -18.72 -16.10
N LEU A 104 -35.00 -18.29 -16.76
CA LEU A 104 -34.07 -17.32 -16.21
C LEU A 104 -34.42 -15.92 -16.70
N VAL A 105 -35.36 -15.28 -16.01
CA VAL A 105 -35.68 -13.87 -16.22
C VAL A 105 -34.84 -13.06 -15.25
N THR A 106 -33.95 -12.22 -15.79
CA THR A 106 -33.17 -11.28 -14.97
C THR A 106 -33.98 -10.01 -14.73
N PHE A 107 -33.47 -9.10 -13.90
CA PHE A 107 -34.07 -7.77 -13.72
C PHE A 107 -34.21 -6.98 -15.05
N GLN A 108 -33.46 -7.37 -16.09
CA GLN A 108 -33.43 -6.73 -17.40
C GLN A 108 -34.35 -7.43 -18.43
N GLY A 109 -35.07 -8.49 -18.04
CA GLY A 109 -35.94 -9.28 -18.92
C GLY A 109 -35.35 -10.64 -19.30
N GLU A 110 -35.86 -11.19 -20.40
CA GLU A 110 -35.38 -12.47 -20.95
C GLU A 110 -33.95 -12.33 -21.50
N ASN A 111 -33.14 -13.36 -21.27
CA ASN A 111 -31.78 -13.39 -21.80
C ASN A 111 -31.79 -13.59 -23.31
N GLY A 112 -31.03 -12.76 -24.02
CA GLY A 112 -30.73 -12.97 -25.43
C GLY A 112 -29.74 -14.13 -25.67
N ASN A 113 -29.34 -14.28 -26.93
CA ASN A 113 -28.33 -15.26 -27.31
C ASN A 113 -26.97 -14.95 -26.67
N LEU A 114 -26.17 -16.00 -26.44
CA LEU A 114 -24.82 -15.90 -25.92
C LEU A 114 -23.95 -15.04 -26.84
N ALA A 115 -23.33 -14.00 -26.28
CA ALA A 115 -22.36 -13.18 -27.00
C ALA A 115 -20.96 -13.79 -26.86
N GLY A 116 -20.37 -14.18 -27.99
CA GLY A 116 -18.95 -14.55 -28.04
C GLY A 116 -18.02 -13.35 -27.81
N PRO A 117 -16.72 -13.60 -27.62
CA PRO A 117 -15.72 -12.53 -27.49
C PRO A 117 -15.71 -11.61 -28.71
N LEU A 118 -15.78 -10.30 -28.48
CA LEU A 118 -15.73 -9.29 -29.56
C LEU A 118 -14.32 -9.12 -30.14
N TRP A 119 -13.30 -9.43 -29.33
CA TRP A 119 -11.90 -9.36 -29.72
C TRP A 119 -11.27 -10.75 -29.78
N LYS A 120 -10.29 -10.92 -30.66
CA LYS A 120 -9.51 -12.16 -30.75
C LYS A 120 -8.65 -12.32 -29.50
N PHE A 121 -8.71 -13.50 -28.90
CA PHE A 121 -7.83 -13.90 -27.79
C PHE A 121 -6.67 -14.73 -28.31
N ARG A 122 -5.48 -14.46 -27.77
CA ARG A 122 -4.26 -15.22 -28.09
C ARG A 122 -3.38 -15.36 -26.84
N PRO A 123 -2.52 -16.39 -26.76
CA PRO A 123 -1.52 -16.48 -25.70
C PRO A 123 -0.54 -15.30 -25.79
N ARG A 124 -0.27 -14.66 -24.66
CA ARG A 124 0.53 -13.43 -24.57
C ARG A 124 1.48 -13.47 -23.38
N GLY A 125 2.61 -12.76 -23.50
CA GLY A 125 3.69 -12.75 -22.51
C GLY A 125 4.36 -14.12 -22.31
N GLN A 126 5.26 -14.20 -21.33
CA GLN A 126 5.99 -15.43 -21.00
C GLN A 126 5.10 -16.50 -20.34
N SER A 127 4.01 -16.09 -19.69
CA SER A 127 3.06 -17.00 -19.04
C SER A 127 2.09 -17.66 -20.00
N GLY A 128 2.00 -17.18 -21.26
CA GLY A 128 1.05 -17.68 -22.25
C GLY A 128 -0.42 -17.43 -21.89
N LYS A 129 -0.72 -16.49 -20.98
CA LYS A 129 -2.11 -16.16 -20.62
C LYS A 129 -2.87 -15.70 -21.86
N MET A 130 -4.11 -16.18 -22.01
CA MET A 130 -5.00 -15.71 -23.06
C MET A 130 -5.43 -14.27 -22.76
N VAL A 131 -5.03 -13.34 -23.61
CA VAL A 131 -5.38 -11.91 -23.52
C VAL A 131 -5.90 -11.46 -24.87
N SER A 132 -6.91 -10.59 -24.86
CA SER A 132 -7.54 -10.10 -26.08
C SER A 132 -6.72 -9.04 -26.80
N ASP A 133 -7.03 -8.86 -28.08
CA ASP A 133 -6.48 -7.79 -28.90
C ASP A 133 -7.02 -6.39 -28.57
N LEU A 134 -7.93 -6.26 -27.59
CA LEU A 134 -8.38 -4.96 -27.07
C LEU A 134 -7.22 -4.16 -26.44
N LEU A 135 -6.26 -4.86 -25.83
CA LEU A 135 -5.11 -4.26 -25.14
C LEU A 135 -3.80 -4.71 -25.82
N PRO A 136 -3.59 -4.36 -27.10
CA PRO A 136 -2.56 -4.97 -27.93
C PRO A 136 -1.14 -4.66 -27.46
N ASN A 137 -0.93 -3.54 -26.78
CA ASN A 137 0.37 -3.13 -26.24
C ASN A 137 0.62 -3.68 -24.83
N LEU A 138 -0.45 -3.85 -24.03
CA LEU A 138 -0.32 -4.44 -22.69
C LEU A 138 0.12 -5.90 -22.77
N ALA A 139 -0.30 -6.58 -23.83
CA ALA A 139 -0.04 -7.99 -24.07
C ALA A 139 1.33 -8.27 -24.73
N GLN A 140 2.12 -7.24 -25.03
CA GLN A 140 3.47 -7.37 -25.62
C GLN A 140 4.60 -7.37 -24.57
N LEU A 141 4.28 -7.03 -23.32
CA LEU A 141 5.20 -7.05 -22.17
C LEU A 141 5.33 -8.47 -21.62
#